data_AF-A0A7S1DEM4-F1
#
_entry.id   AF-A0A7S1DEM4-F1
#
_cell.length_a   1.000
_cell.length_b   1.000
_cell.length_c   1.000
_cell.angle_alpha   90.00
_cell.angle_beta   90.00
_cell.angle_gamma   90.00
#
_symmetry.space_group_name_H-M   'P 1'
#
loop_
_entity.id
_entity.type
_entity.pdbx_description
1 polymer ?
#
loop_
_entity_poly.entity_id
_entity_poly.type
_entity_poly.pdbx_seq_one_letter_code
_entity_poly.pdbx_strand_id
1 'polypeptide(L)'
;DDPIQYSCQRNFILGIGDVNTHADRNLPGATGSSEPAQPPEVAADTAVNAVDWTNRVGVLQGMGSSLGKTSPYNGCCNNNGALMAGLAYWANVNDIRPDLPGVQTIKTYWLDVMEYQTLKPNNQFYLAAKYGGFTPPDNFNANTVTAAQFAQNKSWWATTTDVLPDGSQRPDNFFTAGQAGQMVSGLTKAFSSIATQLAAYSTSFSTSQPQVSTLGVATYAAKYDSTYWTGDVIGSQTSFDPNSGKPSSTAQWNFASTLMTQANGTGWNTGRRIVTYNPS
;
A
#
# COMPACT_ATOMS: atom_id res chain seq x y z
N ASP A 1 23.26 4.81 2.93
CA ASP A 1 22.54 3.75 2.21
C ASP A 1 21.11 4.18 1.92
N ASP A 2 20.69 4.04 0.67
CA ASP A 2 19.35 4.38 0.21
C ASP A 2 18.41 3.17 0.40
N PRO A 3 17.29 3.30 1.13
CA PRO A 3 16.35 2.20 1.35
C PRO A 3 15.55 1.80 0.10
N ILE A 4 15.53 2.61 -0.96
CA ILE A 4 14.82 2.33 -2.21
C ILE A 4 15.85 2.15 -3.32
N GLN A 5 16.17 0.89 -3.63
CA GLN A 5 17.22 0.56 -4.60
C GLN A 5 16.69 0.32 -6.02
N TYR A 6 15.40 0.00 -6.15
CA TYR A 6 14.79 -0.36 -7.43
C TYR A 6 13.48 0.39 -7.64
N SER A 7 13.22 0.80 -8.89
CA SER A 7 12.00 1.52 -9.28
C SER A 7 10.70 0.77 -8.99
N CYS A 8 10.71 -0.55 -9.14
CA CYS A 8 9.56 -1.42 -8.90
C CYS A 8 9.46 -1.92 -7.44
N GLN A 9 10.32 -1.43 -6.54
CA GLN A 9 10.30 -1.82 -5.13
C GLN A 9 9.02 -1.30 -4.47
N ARG A 10 8.25 -2.21 -3.88
CA ARG A 10 7.10 -1.83 -3.04
C ARG A 10 7.60 -1.42 -1.67
N ASN A 11 7.16 -0.26 -1.20
CA ASN A 11 7.60 0.31 0.07
C ASN A 11 6.46 0.29 1.09
N PHE A 12 6.81 -0.05 2.33
CA PHE A 12 5.84 -0.20 3.41
C PHE A 12 6.37 0.46 4.68
N ILE A 13 5.47 1.10 5.42
CA ILE A 13 5.72 1.57 6.79
C ILE A 13 4.77 0.80 7.70
N LEU A 14 5.29 0.20 8.78
CA LEU A 14 4.49 -0.39 9.84
C LEU A 14 4.73 0.40 11.12
N GLY A 15 3.71 1.10 11.60
CA GLY A 15 3.74 1.82 12.86
C GLY A 15 3.06 1.03 13.98
N ILE A 16 3.61 1.17 15.19
CA ILE A 16 2.97 0.72 16.43
C ILE A 16 2.80 1.96 17.30
N GLY A 17 1.57 2.22 17.72
CA GLY A 17 1.23 3.41 18.46
C GLY A 17 0.34 3.09 19.65
N ASP A 18 0.44 3.93 20.66
CA ASP A 18 -0.38 3.89 21.86
C ASP A 18 -1.39 5.04 21.80
N VAL A 19 -2.66 4.75 21.49
CA VAL A 19 -3.89 5.60 21.46
C VAL A 19 -3.76 7.02 20.87
N ASN A 20 -2.84 7.84 21.35
CA ASN A 20 -2.55 9.22 20.98
C ASN A 20 -1.09 9.39 20.53
N THR A 21 -0.82 10.36 19.66
CA THR A 21 0.54 10.87 19.48
C THR A 21 0.92 11.84 20.60
N HIS A 22 2.22 12.12 20.72
CA HIS A 22 2.76 13.12 21.64
C HIS A 22 3.77 13.98 20.89
N ALA A 23 3.62 15.31 20.95
CA ALA A 23 4.55 16.26 20.33
C ALA A 23 5.01 15.85 18.91
N ASP A 24 4.05 15.68 17.98
CA ASP A 24 4.29 15.14 16.64
C ASP A 24 4.36 16.23 15.56
N ARG A 25 4.91 17.41 15.89
CA ARG A 25 4.97 18.59 15.01
C ARG A 25 6.28 18.73 14.24
N ASN A 26 7.26 17.84 14.44
CA ASN A 26 8.50 17.84 13.64
C ASN A 26 8.28 17.23 12.26
N LEU A 27 7.36 17.80 11.48
CA LEU A 27 6.99 17.35 10.15
C LEU A 27 6.95 18.57 9.20
N PRO A 28 7.21 18.38 7.90
CA PRO A 28 7.23 19.49 6.95
C PRO A 28 5.90 20.27 6.94
N GLY A 29 5.98 21.60 7.00
CA GLY A 29 4.81 22.50 7.01
C GLY A 29 4.04 22.60 8.35
N ALA A 30 4.39 21.81 9.36
CA ALA A 30 3.79 21.91 10.69
C ALA A 30 4.38 23.09 11.49
N THR A 31 3.55 23.68 12.34
CA THR A 31 3.96 24.71 13.30
C THR A 31 3.78 24.19 14.72
N GLY A 32 4.62 24.64 15.64
CA GLY A 32 4.59 24.27 17.06
C GLY A 32 5.86 23.55 17.49
N SER A 33 6.17 23.59 18.77
CA SER A 33 7.38 22.96 19.31
C SER A 33 7.14 21.47 19.55
N SER A 34 8.10 20.64 19.16
CA SER A 34 8.14 19.23 19.50
C SER A 34 9.55 18.85 19.91
N GLU A 35 9.67 17.76 20.67
CA GLU A 35 10.96 17.28 21.17
C GLU A 35 11.28 15.92 20.52
N PRO A 36 12.49 15.71 19.97
CA PRO A 36 13.61 16.67 19.90
C PRO A 36 13.34 17.85 18.95
N ALA A 37 14.21 18.86 18.86
CA ALA A 37 14.04 19.94 17.89
C ALA A 37 13.93 19.41 16.44
N GLN A 38 13.11 20.07 15.61
CA GLN A 38 12.91 19.68 14.21
C GLN A 38 14.26 19.64 13.46
N PRO A 39 14.60 18.50 12.83
CA PRO A 39 15.83 18.42 12.04
C PRO A 39 15.81 19.40 10.86
N PRO A 40 16.96 20.03 10.51
CA PRO A 40 17.06 20.94 9.37
C PRO A 40 16.58 20.33 8.05
N GLU A 41 16.83 19.05 7.83
CA GLU A 41 16.42 18.31 6.64
C GLU A 41 14.89 18.26 6.51
N VAL A 42 14.18 18.08 7.63
CA VAL A 42 12.72 18.08 7.66
C VAL A 42 12.17 19.49 7.49
N ALA A 43 12.85 20.51 8.03
CA ALA A 43 12.45 21.90 7.86
C ALA A 43 12.66 22.42 6.43
N ALA A 44 13.65 21.88 5.71
CA ALA A 44 13.97 22.22 4.33
C ALA A 44 13.17 21.41 3.29
N ASP A 45 12.41 20.38 3.72
CA ASP A 45 11.61 19.56 2.81
C ASP A 45 10.41 20.35 2.27
N THR A 46 10.42 20.58 0.95
CA THR A 46 9.35 21.25 0.22
C THR A 46 8.49 20.30 -0.61
N ALA A 47 8.78 18.99 -0.61
CA ALA A 47 8.04 18.00 -1.38
C ALA A 47 6.63 17.78 -0.81
N VAL A 48 6.48 17.93 0.51
CA VAL A 48 5.23 17.72 1.22
C VAL A 48 4.96 18.80 2.25
N ASN A 49 3.68 19.12 2.45
CA ASN A 49 3.20 19.90 3.59
C ASN A 49 2.21 19.04 4.39
N ALA A 50 2.63 18.56 5.55
CA ALA A 50 1.83 17.67 6.39
C ALA A 50 0.50 18.31 6.82
N VAL A 51 0.49 19.62 7.06
CA VAL A 51 -0.73 20.34 7.46
C VAL A 51 -1.76 20.32 6.33
N ASP A 52 -1.36 20.61 5.10
CA ASP A 52 -2.26 20.64 3.95
C ASP A 52 -2.83 19.26 3.62
N TRP A 53 -1.97 18.23 3.63
CA TRP A 53 -2.41 16.86 3.40
C TRP A 53 -3.27 16.32 4.53
N THR A 54 -3.04 16.71 5.78
CA THR A 54 -3.92 16.33 6.89
C THR A 54 -5.24 17.09 6.83
N ASN A 55 -5.25 18.36 6.41
CA ASN A 55 -6.51 19.07 6.13
C ASN A 55 -7.31 18.36 5.04
N ARG A 56 -6.63 17.85 4.00
CA ARG A 56 -7.25 17.05 2.94
C ARG A 56 -7.86 15.75 3.48
N VAL A 57 -7.14 15.03 4.33
CA VAL A 57 -7.67 13.85 5.07
C VAL A 57 -8.91 14.23 5.89
N GLY A 58 -8.87 15.38 6.58
CA GLY A 58 -10.01 15.90 7.33
C GLY A 58 -11.24 16.11 6.45
N VAL A 59 -11.08 16.72 5.27
CA VAL A 59 -12.18 16.89 4.30
C VAL A 59 -12.71 15.53 3.82
N LEU A 60 -11.83 14.58 3.50
CA LEU A 60 -12.22 13.25 3.03
C LEU A 60 -12.94 12.43 4.09
N GLN A 61 -12.57 12.58 5.37
CA GLN A 61 -13.19 11.90 6.49
C GLN A 61 -14.47 12.61 7.00
N GLY A 62 -14.74 13.84 6.55
CA GLY A 62 -15.87 14.64 7.04
C GLY A 62 -15.60 15.36 8.36
N MET A 63 -14.32 15.58 8.69
CA MET A 63 -13.85 16.29 9.89
C MET A 63 -13.54 17.77 9.65
N GLY A 64 -13.71 18.25 8.42
CA GLY A 64 -13.45 19.64 8.03
C GLY A 64 -12.02 19.89 7.53
N SER A 65 -11.75 21.14 7.14
CA SER A 65 -10.52 21.54 6.44
C SER A 65 -9.41 22.08 7.36
N SER A 66 -9.53 21.87 8.67
CA SER A 66 -8.58 22.39 9.66
C SER A 66 -7.89 21.30 10.49
N LEU A 67 -8.08 20.01 10.13
CA LEU A 67 -7.54 18.88 10.89
C LEU A 67 -6.01 18.96 11.09
N GLY A 68 -5.26 19.44 10.11
CA GLY A 68 -3.81 19.60 10.20
C GLY A 68 -3.36 20.61 11.26
N LYS A 69 -4.24 21.56 11.60
CA LYS A 69 -4.00 22.57 12.64
C LYS A 69 -4.56 22.17 14.01
N THR A 70 -5.37 21.12 14.10
CA THR A 70 -5.97 20.68 15.36
C THR A 70 -4.89 20.17 16.32
N SER A 71 -4.75 20.84 17.46
CA SER A 71 -3.92 20.45 18.61
C SER A 71 -4.52 21.04 19.89
N PRO A 72 -4.65 20.29 21.00
CA PRO A 72 -4.45 18.84 21.08
C PRO A 72 -5.51 18.09 20.27
N TYR A 73 -5.12 16.97 19.69
CA TYR A 73 -6.01 16.03 18.99
C TYR A 73 -6.43 14.90 19.93
N ASN A 74 -7.70 14.50 19.85
CA ASN A 74 -8.24 13.40 20.63
C ASN A 74 -8.15 13.56 22.17
N GLY A 75 -7.98 14.78 22.68
CA GLY A 75 -8.10 15.07 24.12
C GLY A 75 -6.94 14.58 24.99
N CYS A 76 -5.78 14.27 24.41
CA CYS A 76 -4.53 14.06 25.15
C CYS A 76 -3.44 14.98 24.63
N CYS A 77 -2.43 15.18 25.48
CA CYS A 77 -1.04 15.37 25.12
C CYS A 77 -0.73 16.73 24.48
N ASN A 78 0.36 17.34 24.90
CA ASN A 78 0.75 18.64 24.35
C ASN A 78 1.26 18.46 22.91
N ASN A 79 0.90 19.40 22.04
CA ASN A 79 1.38 19.51 20.66
C ASN A 79 1.18 18.25 19.81
N ASN A 80 0.22 17.39 20.15
CA ASN A 80 -0.11 16.23 19.30
C ASN A 80 -1.07 16.62 18.17
N GLY A 81 -1.26 15.72 17.20
CA GLY A 81 -2.06 15.97 16.01
C GLY A 81 -2.38 14.70 15.21
N ALA A 82 -2.93 14.91 14.02
CA ALA A 82 -3.17 13.86 13.02
C ALA A 82 -2.27 14.02 11.80
N LEU A 83 -1.12 14.68 11.95
CA LEU A 83 -0.23 15.05 10.84
C LEU A 83 0.32 13.84 10.09
N MET A 84 0.57 12.74 10.80
CA MET A 84 0.98 11.47 10.18
C MET A 84 -0.03 10.95 9.15
N ALA A 85 -1.33 11.25 9.31
CA ALA A 85 -2.34 10.78 8.38
C ALA A 85 -2.22 11.50 7.04
N GLY A 86 -1.87 12.79 7.04
CA GLY A 86 -1.59 13.55 5.83
C GLY A 86 -0.34 13.05 5.13
N LEU A 87 0.75 12.83 5.86
CA LEU A 87 1.98 12.27 5.28
C LEU A 87 1.78 10.88 4.70
N ALA A 88 1.08 10.01 5.42
CA ALA A 88 0.76 8.67 4.95
C ALA A 88 -0.10 8.73 3.68
N TYR A 89 -1.08 9.65 3.62
CA TYR A 89 -1.88 9.85 2.43
C TYR A 89 -1.05 10.36 1.25
N TRP A 90 -0.20 11.38 1.46
CA TRP A 90 0.69 11.91 0.43
C TRP A 90 1.60 10.83 -0.14
N ALA A 91 2.27 10.06 0.72
CA ALA A 91 3.21 9.02 0.31
C ALA A 91 2.56 7.84 -0.43
N ASN A 92 1.26 7.60 -0.21
CA ASN A 92 0.53 6.53 -0.91
C ASN A 92 0.07 6.93 -2.32
N VAL A 93 -0.01 8.23 -2.62
CA VAL A 93 -0.61 8.73 -3.87
C VAL A 93 0.30 9.64 -4.69
N ASN A 94 1.47 10.02 -4.16
CA ASN A 94 2.48 10.80 -4.86
C ASN A 94 3.77 10.01 -4.93
N ASP A 95 4.57 10.31 -5.95
CA ASP A 95 5.91 9.75 -6.08
C ASP A 95 6.84 10.39 -5.05
N ILE A 96 7.38 9.55 -4.15
CA ILE A 96 8.31 9.99 -3.12
C ILE A 96 9.77 10.03 -3.60
N ARG A 97 10.07 9.47 -4.78
CA ARG A 97 11.41 9.37 -5.37
C ARG A 97 11.40 9.76 -6.85
N PRO A 98 11.13 11.04 -7.16
CA PRO A 98 11.10 11.52 -8.55
C PRO A 98 12.45 11.42 -9.28
N ASP A 99 13.53 11.12 -8.56
CA ASP A 99 14.85 10.83 -9.12
C ASP A 99 14.96 9.41 -9.72
N LEU A 100 14.05 8.50 -9.40
CA LEU A 100 13.99 7.15 -9.95
C LEU A 100 12.90 7.05 -11.04
N PRO A 101 13.05 6.15 -12.03
CA PRO A 101 12.02 5.97 -13.04
C PRO A 101 10.77 5.32 -12.42
N GLY A 102 9.59 5.73 -12.88
CA GLY A 102 8.32 5.18 -12.40
C GLY A 102 7.71 6.03 -11.29
N VAL A 103 6.86 5.42 -10.47
CA VAL A 103 6.23 6.06 -9.32
C VAL A 103 6.50 5.20 -8.10
N GLN A 104 7.20 5.76 -7.11
CA GLN A 104 7.45 5.08 -5.85
C GLN A 104 6.47 5.61 -4.80
N THR A 105 5.58 4.74 -4.34
CA THR A 105 4.65 5.04 -3.25
C THR A 105 4.94 4.17 -2.04
N ILE A 106 4.42 4.59 -0.88
CA ILE A 106 4.49 3.86 0.38
C ILE A 106 3.07 3.49 0.81
N LYS A 107 2.88 2.22 1.21
CA LYS A 107 1.69 1.79 1.94
C LYS A 107 1.96 1.75 3.44
N THR A 108 1.13 2.46 4.20
CA THR A 108 1.24 2.56 5.65
C THR A 108 0.34 1.55 6.33
N TYR A 109 0.87 0.82 7.31
CA TYR A 109 0.15 -0.06 8.22
C TYR A 109 0.26 0.50 9.63
N TRP A 110 -0.80 0.36 10.42
CA TRP A 110 -0.78 0.78 11.82
C TRP A 110 -1.36 -0.29 12.73
N LEU A 111 -0.71 -0.45 13.87
CA LEU A 111 -1.19 -1.23 14.99
C LEU A 111 -1.36 -0.31 16.19
N ASP A 112 -2.60 -0.18 16.66
CA ASP A 112 -2.96 0.56 17.86
C ASP A 112 -3.00 -0.41 19.04
N VAL A 113 -2.14 -0.20 20.04
CA VAL A 113 -2.08 -1.05 21.23
C VAL A 113 -3.23 -0.81 22.20
N MET A 114 -4.12 0.17 21.93
CA MET A 114 -5.30 0.47 22.75
C MET A 114 -4.97 0.49 24.25
N GLU A 115 -4.09 1.39 24.69
CA GLU A 115 -3.83 1.61 26.11
C GLU A 115 -5.15 1.84 26.85
N TYR A 116 -5.26 1.20 28.02
CA TYR A 116 -6.50 1.11 28.80
C TYR A 116 -7.70 0.55 28.02
N GLN A 117 -7.45 -0.29 27.01
CA GLN A 117 -8.47 -0.89 26.15
C GLN A 117 -9.37 0.14 25.45
N THR A 118 -8.87 1.36 25.28
CA THR A 118 -9.63 2.47 24.71
C THR A 118 -9.25 2.69 23.26
N LEU A 119 -10.23 2.57 22.36
CA LEU A 119 -10.11 3.02 20.98
C LEU A 119 -10.73 4.40 20.83
N LYS A 120 -10.01 5.33 20.20
CA LYS A 120 -10.56 6.65 19.85
C LYS A 120 -11.05 6.65 18.40
N PRO A 121 -12.32 6.99 18.14
CA PRO A 121 -12.84 7.10 16.79
C PRO A 121 -12.01 8.10 15.96
N ASN A 122 -11.77 7.77 14.69
CA ASN A 122 -10.96 8.59 13.78
C ASN A 122 -9.57 8.96 14.33
N ASN A 123 -8.96 8.15 15.19
CA ASN A 123 -7.60 8.47 15.64
C ASN A 123 -6.60 8.55 14.49
N GLN A 124 -5.48 9.22 14.76
CA GLN A 124 -4.44 9.49 13.79
C GLN A 124 -3.89 8.22 13.14
N PHE A 125 -3.85 7.10 13.87
CA PHE A 125 -3.42 5.79 13.36
C PHE A 125 -4.46 5.20 12.40
N TYR A 126 -5.75 5.26 12.75
CA TYR A 126 -6.84 4.85 11.87
C TYR A 126 -6.84 5.65 10.57
N LEU A 127 -6.70 6.97 10.65
CA LEU A 127 -6.67 7.85 9.48
C LEU A 127 -5.43 7.57 8.62
N ALA A 128 -4.26 7.41 9.24
CA ALA A 128 -3.02 7.08 8.54
C ALA A 128 -3.09 5.70 7.86
N ALA A 129 -3.71 4.70 8.48
CA ALA A 129 -3.96 3.43 7.81
C ALA A 129 -4.95 3.61 6.65
N LYS A 130 -6.14 4.17 6.92
CA LYS A 130 -7.20 4.29 5.91
C LYS A 130 -6.75 5.06 4.66
N TYR A 131 -6.11 6.21 4.82
CA TYR A 131 -5.69 7.06 3.70
C TYR A 131 -4.27 6.76 3.22
N GLY A 132 -3.42 6.16 4.05
CA GLY A 132 -2.05 5.82 3.68
C GLY A 132 -1.81 4.39 3.19
N GLY A 133 -2.80 3.49 3.26
CA GLY A 133 -2.64 2.13 2.74
C GLY A 133 -3.80 1.60 1.90
N PHE A 134 -4.75 2.46 1.55
CA PHE A 134 -5.74 2.12 0.52
C PHE A 134 -5.07 1.84 -0.81
N THR A 135 -5.74 1.07 -1.67
CA THR A 135 -5.31 0.84 -3.04
C THR A 135 -6.05 1.81 -3.95
N PRO A 136 -5.37 2.85 -4.49
CA PRO A 136 -6.00 3.77 -5.42
C PRO A 136 -6.39 3.06 -6.72
N PRO A 137 -7.55 3.39 -7.32
CA PRO A 137 -7.86 2.97 -8.69
C PRO A 137 -6.92 3.65 -9.70
N ASP A 138 -6.81 3.09 -10.91
CA ASP A 138 -5.88 3.57 -11.94
C ASP A 138 -6.04 5.06 -12.32
N ASN A 139 -7.26 5.60 -12.22
CA ASN A 139 -7.58 7.00 -12.51
C ASN A 139 -7.73 7.87 -11.24
N PHE A 140 -7.13 7.45 -10.12
CA PHE A 140 -7.20 8.18 -8.88
C PHE A 140 -6.50 9.54 -9.01
N ASN A 141 -7.19 10.60 -8.57
CA ASN A 141 -6.62 11.94 -8.48
C ASN A 141 -6.85 12.50 -7.08
N ALA A 142 -5.76 12.69 -6.34
CA ALA A 142 -5.78 13.18 -4.97
C ALA A 142 -6.38 14.60 -4.83
N ASN A 143 -6.31 15.42 -5.88
CA ASN A 143 -6.81 16.79 -5.88
C ASN A 143 -8.34 16.85 -6.04
N THR A 144 -8.94 15.90 -6.76
CA THR A 144 -10.36 15.94 -7.10
C THR A 144 -11.21 14.90 -6.37
N VAL A 145 -10.60 13.92 -5.69
CA VAL A 145 -11.33 12.88 -4.97
C VAL A 145 -12.24 13.48 -3.87
N THR A 146 -13.39 12.87 -3.63
CA THR A 146 -14.38 13.36 -2.67
C THR A 146 -14.57 12.38 -1.51
N ALA A 147 -15.08 12.88 -0.38
CA ALA A 147 -15.48 12.03 0.75
C ALA A 147 -16.51 10.98 0.33
N ALA A 148 -17.45 11.35 -0.56
CA ALA A 148 -18.46 10.44 -1.09
C ALA A 148 -17.83 9.26 -1.84
N GLN A 149 -16.78 9.49 -2.63
CA GLN A 149 -16.08 8.41 -3.32
C GLN A 149 -15.43 7.42 -2.34
N PHE A 150 -14.76 7.89 -1.28
CA PHE A 150 -14.21 7.00 -0.25
C PHE A 150 -15.29 6.24 0.53
N ALA A 151 -16.45 6.86 0.76
CA ALA A 151 -17.57 6.23 1.45
C ALA A 151 -18.25 5.14 0.59
N GLN A 152 -18.40 5.38 -0.72
CA GLN A 152 -19.03 4.46 -1.66
C GLN A 152 -18.09 3.33 -2.10
N ASN A 153 -16.79 3.60 -2.22
CA ASN A 153 -15.80 2.64 -2.70
C ASN A 153 -15.00 2.01 -1.54
N LYS A 154 -15.71 1.25 -0.69
CA LYS A 154 -15.06 0.55 0.43
C LYS A 154 -13.94 -0.39 -0.01
N SER A 155 -14.04 -0.98 -1.20
CA SER A 155 -13.02 -1.85 -1.78
C SER A 155 -11.63 -1.22 -1.92
N TRP A 156 -11.52 0.11 -1.84
CA TRP A 156 -10.22 0.79 -1.83
C TRP A 156 -9.46 0.54 -0.52
N TRP A 157 -10.13 0.46 0.62
CA TRP A 157 -9.49 0.54 1.95
C TRP A 157 -9.97 -0.49 2.98
N ALA A 158 -11.15 -1.10 2.78
CA ALA A 158 -11.72 -2.13 3.64
C ALA A 158 -12.44 -3.19 2.80
N THR A 159 -11.70 -4.24 2.45
CA THR A 159 -12.19 -5.42 1.71
C THR A 159 -12.72 -6.52 2.64
N THR A 160 -12.35 -6.48 3.92
CA THR A 160 -12.84 -7.39 4.95
C THR A 160 -14.12 -6.87 5.62
N THR A 161 -14.86 -7.77 6.29
CA THR A 161 -16.01 -7.40 7.13
C THR A 161 -15.60 -7.02 8.55
N ASP A 162 -14.30 -6.80 8.79
CA ASP A 162 -13.79 -6.51 10.12
C ASP A 162 -14.23 -5.12 10.57
N VAL A 163 -14.77 -5.07 11.78
CA VAL A 163 -15.20 -3.83 12.43
C VAL A 163 -14.35 -3.56 13.66
N LEU A 164 -14.23 -2.29 13.99
CA LEU A 164 -13.64 -1.83 15.23
C LEU A 164 -14.64 -1.98 16.39
N PRO A 165 -14.18 -1.98 17.65
CA PRO A 165 -15.05 -2.01 18.83
C PRO A 165 -16.14 -0.93 18.87
N ASP A 166 -15.94 0.21 18.22
CA ASP A 166 -16.91 1.29 18.09
C ASP A 166 -17.96 1.07 16.98
N GLY A 167 -17.90 -0.09 16.30
CA GLY A 167 -18.78 -0.45 15.18
C GLY A 167 -18.38 0.17 13.84
N SER A 168 -17.34 1.00 13.80
CA SER A 168 -16.83 1.54 12.55
C SER A 168 -16.10 0.48 11.73
N GLN A 169 -16.15 0.61 10.41
CA GLN A 169 -15.45 -0.30 9.51
C GLN A 169 -13.93 -0.14 9.68
N ARG A 170 -13.23 -1.27 9.84
CA ARG A 170 -11.78 -1.31 9.99
C ARG A 170 -11.08 -1.33 8.62
N PRO A 171 -10.08 -0.45 8.38
CA PRO A 171 -9.19 -0.58 7.23
C PRO A 171 -8.41 -1.90 7.26
N ASP A 172 -8.14 -2.49 6.10
CA ASP A 172 -7.47 -3.81 6.00
C ASP A 172 -6.04 -3.82 6.57
N ASN A 173 -5.44 -2.63 6.66
CA ASN A 173 -4.09 -2.35 7.12
C ASN A 173 -4.04 -1.70 8.52
N PHE A 174 -5.18 -1.69 9.23
CA PHE A 174 -5.27 -1.22 10.61
C PHE A 174 -5.53 -2.40 11.56
N PHE A 175 -4.73 -2.50 12.61
CA PHE A 175 -4.82 -3.56 13.60
C PHE A 175 -4.98 -2.99 15.00
N THR A 176 -5.72 -3.70 15.85
CA THR A 176 -5.94 -3.36 17.25
C THR A 176 -5.29 -4.41 18.13
N ALA A 177 -4.57 -4.00 19.15
CA ALA A 177 -3.71 -4.83 19.96
C ALA A 177 -3.81 -4.52 21.46
N GLY A 178 -5.05 -4.43 21.98
CA GLY A 178 -5.36 -4.13 23.39
C GLY A 178 -4.82 -5.14 24.41
N GLN A 179 -4.29 -6.28 23.95
CA GLN A 179 -3.65 -7.32 24.75
C GLN A 179 -2.54 -8.02 23.94
N ALA A 180 -1.56 -8.63 24.63
CA ALA A 180 -0.38 -9.24 24.00
C ALA A 180 -0.71 -10.26 22.88
N GLY A 181 -1.75 -11.09 23.05
CA GLY A 181 -2.19 -12.04 22.02
C GLY A 181 -2.73 -11.36 20.76
N GLN A 182 -3.42 -10.23 20.92
CA GLN A 182 -3.92 -9.43 19.80
C GLN A 182 -2.78 -8.70 19.08
N MET A 183 -1.73 -8.29 19.80
CA MET A 183 -0.51 -7.73 19.20
C MET A 183 0.18 -8.73 18.27
N VAL A 184 0.40 -9.96 18.74
CA VAL A 184 1.00 -11.03 17.92
C VAL A 184 0.14 -11.31 16.69
N SER A 185 -1.18 -11.43 16.87
CA SER A 185 -2.12 -11.64 15.76
C SER A 185 -2.11 -10.47 14.76
N GLY A 186 -2.12 -9.24 15.25
CA GLY A 186 -2.09 -8.02 14.42
C GLY A 186 -0.81 -7.91 13.60
N LEU A 187 0.36 -8.12 14.23
CA LEU A 187 1.64 -8.12 13.52
C LEU A 187 1.72 -9.26 12.50
N THR A 188 1.23 -10.45 12.85
CA THR A 188 1.20 -11.60 11.92
C THR A 188 0.35 -11.28 10.69
N LYS A 189 -0.81 -10.66 10.89
CA LYS A 189 -1.69 -10.20 9.79
C LYS A 189 -1.04 -9.09 8.97
N ALA A 190 -0.38 -8.13 9.61
CA ALA A 190 0.36 -7.06 8.94
C ALA A 190 1.44 -7.62 8.02
N PHE A 191 2.33 -8.47 8.55
CA PHE A 191 3.40 -9.08 7.76
C PHE A 191 2.88 -10.01 6.68
N SER A 192 1.82 -10.79 6.93
CA SER A 192 1.18 -11.61 5.90
C SER A 192 0.58 -10.78 4.76
N SER A 193 -0.06 -9.65 5.08
CA SER A 193 -0.57 -8.70 4.10
C SER A 193 0.56 -8.07 3.28
N ILE A 194 1.63 -7.62 3.93
CA ILE A 194 2.83 -7.07 3.28
C ILE A 194 3.46 -8.11 2.35
N ALA A 195 3.65 -9.35 2.82
CA ALA A 195 4.20 -10.44 2.02
C ALA A 195 3.33 -10.76 0.79
N THR A 196 2.00 -10.77 0.94
CA THR A 196 1.06 -10.95 -0.18
C THR A 196 1.18 -9.82 -1.20
N GLN A 197 1.38 -8.59 -0.73
CA GLN A 197 1.56 -7.44 -1.62
C GLN A 197 2.95 -7.43 -2.28
N LEU A 198 3.99 -7.91 -1.61
CA LEU A 198 5.29 -8.14 -2.23
C LEU A 198 5.24 -9.25 -3.28
N ALA A 199 4.41 -10.27 -3.05
CA ALA A 199 4.22 -11.38 -3.97
C ALA A 199 3.47 -11.00 -5.27
N ALA A 200 2.91 -9.79 -5.39
CA ALA A 200 2.16 -9.39 -6.58
C ALA A 200 3.10 -9.05 -7.76
N TYR A 201 2.64 -9.36 -8.98
CA TYR A 201 3.42 -9.35 -10.24
C TYR A 201 4.37 -8.15 -10.37
N SER A 202 5.66 -8.45 -10.53
CA SER A 202 6.76 -7.46 -10.57
C SER A 202 7.18 -7.08 -11.99
N THR A 203 6.57 -7.68 -13.01
CA THR A 203 6.91 -7.44 -14.41
C THR A 203 5.70 -7.05 -15.24
N SER A 204 5.93 -6.10 -16.14
CA SER A 204 4.98 -5.68 -17.18
C SER A 204 4.68 -6.83 -18.13
N PHE A 205 3.44 -6.92 -18.61
CA PHE A 205 3.06 -7.88 -19.64
C PHE A 205 3.83 -7.57 -20.93
N SER A 206 4.65 -8.52 -21.38
CA SER A 206 5.29 -8.45 -22.70
C SER A 206 4.48 -9.25 -23.70
N THR A 207 4.10 -8.62 -24.82
CA THR A 207 3.41 -9.28 -25.93
C THR A 207 4.40 -10.03 -26.80
N SER A 208 4.14 -11.30 -27.07
CA SER A 208 4.94 -12.12 -27.99
C SER A 208 4.96 -11.61 -29.44
N GLN A 209 4.04 -10.73 -29.81
CA GLN A 209 3.95 -10.12 -31.15
C GLN A 209 3.81 -8.59 -31.04
N PRO A 210 4.37 -7.81 -31.99
CA PRO A 210 4.28 -6.35 -32.03
C PRO A 210 2.90 -5.84 -32.48
N GLN A 211 1.99 -6.73 -32.88
CA GLN A 211 0.61 -6.41 -33.24
C GLN A 211 -0.32 -7.20 -32.32
N VAL A 212 -1.14 -6.50 -31.54
CA VAL A 212 -2.14 -7.15 -30.70
C VAL A 212 -3.46 -7.25 -31.44
N SER A 213 -3.79 -8.47 -31.86
CA SER A 213 -5.06 -8.78 -32.52
C SER A 213 -6.23 -8.72 -31.53
N THR A 214 -7.43 -8.38 -32.00
CA THR A 214 -8.69 -8.55 -31.24
C THR A 214 -8.96 -10.01 -30.87
N LEU A 215 -8.32 -10.97 -31.57
CA LEU A 215 -8.36 -12.41 -31.29
C LEU A 215 -7.42 -12.82 -30.13
N GLY A 216 -6.65 -11.88 -29.58
CA GLY A 216 -5.78 -12.07 -28.43
C GLY A 216 -4.35 -12.50 -28.78
N VAL A 217 -3.39 -12.06 -27.96
CA VAL A 217 -1.97 -12.39 -28.09
C VAL A 217 -1.46 -12.97 -26.78
N ALA A 218 -0.52 -13.91 -26.87
CA ALA A 218 0.14 -14.45 -25.69
C ALA A 218 1.01 -13.36 -25.06
N THR A 219 0.75 -13.10 -23.79
CA THR A 219 1.48 -12.18 -22.94
C THR A 219 2.04 -12.92 -21.74
N TYR A 220 3.27 -12.59 -21.35
CA TYR A 220 3.93 -13.22 -20.21
C TYR A 220 4.15 -12.19 -19.10
N ALA A 221 3.91 -12.62 -17.86
CA ALA A 221 4.25 -11.86 -16.67
C ALA A 221 4.96 -12.79 -15.67
N ALA A 222 6.08 -12.34 -15.14
CA ALA A 222 6.76 -12.94 -14.00
C ALA A 222 6.22 -12.36 -12.67
N LYS A 223 6.08 -13.27 -11.71
CA LYS A 223 5.75 -13.04 -10.31
C LYS A 223 6.96 -13.44 -9.47
N TYR A 224 7.23 -12.69 -8.42
CA TYR A 224 8.22 -13.08 -7.41
C TYR A 224 7.54 -13.10 -6.05
N ASP A 225 7.68 -14.20 -5.31
CA ASP A 225 7.20 -14.34 -3.94
C ASP A 225 8.39 -14.31 -2.99
N SER A 226 8.51 -13.20 -2.25
CA SER A 226 9.59 -12.99 -1.28
C SER A 226 9.49 -13.89 -0.05
N THR A 227 8.33 -14.51 0.21
CA THR A 227 8.13 -15.41 1.35
C THR A 227 8.93 -16.70 1.16
N TYR A 228 8.94 -17.22 -0.06
CA TYR A 228 9.58 -18.48 -0.41
C TYR A 228 10.81 -18.30 -1.30
N TRP A 229 11.15 -17.06 -1.65
CA TRP A 229 12.19 -16.73 -2.64
C TRP A 229 11.97 -17.44 -3.98
N THR A 230 10.71 -17.63 -4.36
CA THR A 230 10.33 -18.32 -5.58
C THR A 230 9.84 -17.34 -6.64
N GLY A 231 10.13 -17.63 -7.89
CA GLY A 231 9.53 -16.95 -9.05
C GLY A 231 8.52 -17.84 -9.74
N ASP A 232 7.51 -17.24 -10.35
CA ASP A 232 6.58 -17.92 -11.25
C ASP A 232 6.41 -17.09 -12.53
N VAL A 233 6.09 -17.72 -13.64
CA VAL A 233 5.80 -17.05 -14.91
C VAL A 233 4.41 -17.48 -15.36
N ILE A 234 3.53 -16.52 -15.58
CA ILE A 234 2.18 -16.77 -16.08
C ILE A 234 2.12 -16.40 -17.56
N GLY A 235 1.70 -17.35 -18.39
CA GLY A 235 1.27 -17.09 -19.75
C GLY A 235 -0.23 -16.78 -19.76
N SER A 236 -0.59 -15.59 -20.23
CA SER A 236 -1.98 -15.15 -20.37
C SER A 236 -2.28 -14.82 -21.81
N GLN A 237 -3.54 -14.96 -22.22
CA GLN A 237 -4.03 -14.42 -23.47
C GLN A 237 -4.60 -13.04 -23.19
N THR A 238 -4.04 -12.00 -23.82
CA THR A 238 -4.51 -10.63 -23.67
C THR A 238 -5.15 -10.16 -24.97
N SER A 239 -6.37 -9.64 -24.88
CA SER A 239 -7.10 -8.99 -25.97
C SER A 239 -7.40 -7.54 -25.61
N PHE A 240 -7.62 -6.71 -26.64
CA PHE A 240 -7.99 -5.31 -26.46
C PHE A 240 -9.37 -5.10 -27.04
N ASP A 241 -10.25 -4.44 -26.28
CA ASP A 241 -11.54 -4.03 -26.80
C ASP A 241 -11.35 -2.98 -27.91
N PRO A 242 -11.91 -3.18 -29.11
CA PRO A 242 -11.63 -2.34 -30.27
C PRO A 242 -12.19 -0.92 -30.17
N ASN A 243 -13.12 -0.64 -29.23
CA ASN A 243 -13.77 0.66 -29.09
C ASN A 243 -13.21 1.47 -27.91
N SER A 244 -12.83 0.79 -26.83
CA SER A 244 -12.35 1.42 -25.59
C SER A 244 -10.83 1.27 -25.38
N GLY A 245 -10.16 0.41 -26.15
CA GLY A 245 -8.74 0.10 -25.96
C GLY A 245 -8.44 -0.60 -24.62
N LYS A 246 -9.47 -1.04 -23.89
CA LYS A 246 -9.29 -1.67 -22.58
C LYS A 246 -8.72 -3.08 -22.75
N PRO A 247 -7.59 -3.41 -22.10
CA PRO A 247 -7.05 -4.76 -22.11
C PRO A 247 -7.89 -5.70 -21.24
N SER A 248 -8.12 -6.92 -21.72
CA SER A 248 -8.62 -8.05 -20.95
C SER A 248 -7.57 -9.16 -21.01
N SER A 249 -7.20 -9.72 -19.86
CA SER A 249 -6.18 -10.77 -19.78
C SER A 249 -6.74 -11.99 -19.07
N THR A 250 -6.60 -13.16 -19.68
CA THR A 250 -7.04 -14.45 -19.12
C THR A 250 -5.84 -15.38 -19.01
N ALA A 251 -5.51 -15.78 -17.77
CA ALA A 251 -4.42 -16.70 -17.49
C ALA A 251 -4.67 -18.05 -18.17
N GLN A 252 -3.68 -18.56 -18.92
CA GLN A 252 -3.74 -19.84 -19.62
C GLN A 252 -2.93 -20.91 -18.88
N TRP A 253 -1.74 -20.55 -18.39
CA TRP A 253 -0.85 -21.45 -17.66
C TRP A 253 0.07 -20.66 -16.72
N ASN A 254 0.62 -21.33 -15.70
CA ASN A 254 1.74 -20.83 -14.91
C ASN A 254 2.89 -21.86 -14.87
N PHE A 255 4.11 -21.37 -14.78
CA PHE A 255 5.31 -22.18 -14.89
C PHE A 255 5.41 -23.18 -13.74
N ALA A 256 5.11 -22.76 -12.51
CA ALA A 256 5.20 -23.60 -11.33
C ALA A 256 4.34 -24.87 -11.44
N SER A 257 3.05 -24.74 -11.75
CA SER A 257 2.15 -25.89 -11.90
C SER A 257 2.52 -26.76 -13.11
N THR A 258 2.87 -26.13 -14.23
CA THR A 258 3.29 -26.84 -15.45
C THR A 258 4.54 -27.67 -15.20
N LEU A 259 5.54 -27.10 -14.51
CA LEU A 259 6.78 -27.78 -14.15
C LEU A 259 6.52 -28.90 -13.15
N MET A 260 5.69 -28.68 -12.12
CA MET A 260 5.34 -29.73 -11.16
C MET A 260 4.63 -30.91 -11.84
N THR A 261 3.69 -30.65 -12.75
CA THR A 261 3.04 -31.70 -13.54
C THR A 261 4.04 -32.45 -14.41
N GLN A 262 4.99 -31.74 -15.05
CA GLN A 262 6.05 -32.37 -15.85
C GLN A 262 7.06 -33.15 -15.02
N ALA A 263 7.30 -32.75 -13.76
CA ALA A 263 8.24 -33.41 -12.86
C ALA A 263 7.64 -34.62 -12.12
N ASN A 264 6.30 -34.75 -12.06
CA ASN A 264 5.63 -35.84 -11.38
C ASN A 264 5.79 -37.19 -12.12
N GLY A 265 5.91 -38.27 -11.33
CA GLY A 265 5.99 -39.64 -11.84
C GLY A 265 7.20 -39.88 -12.74
N THR A 266 7.00 -40.49 -13.90
CA THR A 266 8.05 -40.74 -14.91
C THR A 266 8.27 -39.55 -15.86
N GLY A 267 7.60 -38.41 -15.65
CA GLY A 267 7.69 -37.25 -16.54
C GLY A 267 9.01 -36.49 -16.49
N TRP A 268 9.81 -36.67 -15.43
CA TRP A 268 11.05 -35.92 -15.21
C TRP A 268 12.07 -36.04 -16.36
N ASN A 269 12.07 -37.18 -17.08
CA ASN A 269 12.98 -37.46 -18.20
C ASN A 269 12.32 -37.39 -19.59
N THR A 270 10.99 -37.32 -19.68
CA THR A 270 10.24 -37.42 -20.94
C THR A 270 9.28 -36.25 -21.19
N GLY A 271 8.74 -35.64 -20.13
CA GLY A 271 7.83 -34.50 -20.17
C GLY A 271 8.54 -33.14 -20.02
N ARG A 272 9.76 -33.11 -19.46
CA ARG A 272 10.54 -31.89 -19.27
C ARG A 272 11.47 -31.64 -20.46
N ARG A 273 11.29 -30.51 -21.16
CA ARG A 273 12.22 -30.03 -22.20
C ARG A 273 13.01 -28.83 -21.68
N ILE A 274 14.27 -29.05 -21.30
CA ILE A 274 15.21 -27.97 -20.95
C ILE A 274 16.00 -27.63 -22.20
N VAL A 275 15.88 -26.40 -22.67
CA VAL A 275 16.71 -25.89 -23.77
C VAL A 275 17.81 -25.03 -23.16
N THR A 276 19.06 -25.41 -23.39
CA THR A 276 20.23 -24.59 -23.08
C THR A 276 20.77 -24.00 -24.37
N TYR A 277 21.08 -22.71 -24.35
CA TYR A 277 21.69 -22.02 -25.48
C TYR A 277 23.18 -21.82 -25.19
N ASN A 278 24.04 -22.31 -26.09
CA ASN A 278 25.48 -22.03 -26.06
C ASN A 278 25.78 -21.02 -27.18
N PRO A 279 26.17 -19.78 -26.86
CA PRO A 279 26.38 -18.70 -27.83
C PRO A 279 27.73 -18.80 -28.55
N SER A 280 28.21 -20.01 -28.87
CA SER A 280 29.52 -20.23 -29.52
C SER A 280 29.80 -19.28 -30.67
#